data_AF-A0A1I0L1M3-F1
#
_entry.id   AF-A0A1I0L1M3-F1
#
_cell.length_a   1.000
_cell.length_b   1.000
_cell.length_c   1.000
_cell.angle_alpha   90.00
_cell.angle_beta   90.00
_cell.angle_gamma   90.00
#
_symmetry.space_group_name_H-M   'P 1'
#
loop_
_entity.id
_entity.type
_entity.pdbx_description
1 polymer ?
#
loop_
_entity_poly.entity_id
_entity_poly.type
_entity_poly.pdbx_seq_one_letter_code
_entity_poly.pdbx_strand_id
1 'polypeptide(L)' 'MNLNHITPGLRVRITAGHWRGRTGSVVAVGTFQGGSERIAVLLDIDEPLLIREMPEHLDPAPEDPLQPGWAEFNI' A
#
# COMPACT_ATOMS: atom_id res chain seq x y z
N MET A 1 -6.33 -2.45 8.84
CA MET A 1 -5.64 -3.76 8.83
C MET A 1 -4.73 -3.94 10.05
N ASN A 2 -4.36 -5.16 10.45
CA ASN A 2 -3.34 -5.40 11.50
C ASN A 2 -1.93 -5.30 10.91
N LEU A 3 -0.99 -4.66 11.62
CA LEU A 3 0.38 -4.44 11.18
C LEU A 3 1.09 -5.72 10.70
N ASN A 4 0.86 -6.84 11.38
CA ASN A 4 1.53 -8.12 11.10
C ASN A 4 1.19 -8.70 9.71
N HIS A 5 0.13 -8.20 9.07
CA HIS A 5 -0.27 -8.64 7.74
C HIS A 5 0.20 -7.70 6.62
N ILE A 6 0.87 -6.59 6.97
CA ILE A 6 1.32 -5.59 6.01
C ILE A 6 2.78 -5.88 5.66
N THR A 7 3.00 -6.34 4.43
CA THR A 7 4.33 -6.63 3.88
C THR A 7 4.62 -5.73 2.68
N PRO A 8 5.89 -5.38 2.42
CA PRO A 8 6.26 -4.73 1.16
C PRO A 8 5.73 -5.48 -0.06
N GLY A 9 5.25 -4.74 -1.06
CA GLY A 9 4.59 -5.28 -2.25
C GLY A 9 3.10 -5.54 -2.11
N LEU A 10 2.55 -5.57 -0.89
CA LEU A 10 1.12 -5.74 -0.69
C LEU A 10 0.35 -4.55 -1.28
N ARG A 11 -0.69 -4.84 -2.08
CA ARG A 11 -1.60 -3.81 -2.59
C ARG A 11 -2.67 -3.52 -1.56
N VAL A 12 -2.87 -2.24 -1.27
CA VAL A 12 -3.81 -1.76 -0.26
C VAL A 12 -4.65 -0.62 -0.79
N ARG A 13 -5.84 -0.46 -0.22
CA ARG A 13 -6.74 0.65 -0.42
C ARG A 13 -6.77 1.52 0.82
N ILE A 14 -6.72 2.84 0.62
CA ILE A 14 -6.79 3.82 1.69
C ILE A 14 -8.27 4.11 2.01
N THR A 15 -8.65 3.95 3.27
CA THR A 15 -10.05 4.01 3.73
C THR A 15 -10.39 5.31 4.46
N ALA A 16 -9.38 6.08 4.88
CA ALA A 16 -9.54 7.34 5.62
C ALA A 16 -8.56 8.42 5.14
N GLY A 17 -8.74 9.65 5.62
CA GLY A 17 -7.84 10.77 5.32
C GLY A 17 -8.02 11.38 3.92
N HIS A 18 -7.05 12.21 3.52
CA HIS A 18 -7.07 12.96 2.27
C HIS A 18 -7.03 12.05 1.03
N TRP A 19 -6.29 10.94 1.12
CA TRP A 19 -6.08 9.98 0.03
C TRP A 19 -7.13 8.88 -0.02
N ARG A 20 -8.23 9.01 0.72
CA ARG A 20 -9.31 8.02 0.78
C ARG A 20 -9.78 7.62 -0.62
N GLY A 21 -9.90 6.30 -0.82
CA GLY A 21 -10.38 5.70 -2.07
C GLY A 21 -9.26 5.36 -3.05
N ARG A 22 -8.05 5.90 -2.87
CA ARG A 22 -6.88 5.53 -3.67
C ARG A 22 -6.37 4.14 -3.28
N THR A 23 -5.72 3.50 -4.24
CA THR A 23 -5.00 2.25 -4.08
C THR A 23 -3.52 2.47 -4.29
N GLY A 24 -2.70 1.67 -3.64
CA GLY A 24 -1.26 1.73 -3.77
C GLY A 24 -0.58 0.47 -3.27
N SER A 25 0.72 0.43 -3.43
CA SER A 25 1.57 -0.68 -3.01
C SER A 25 2.38 -0.28 -1.78
N VAL A 26 2.51 -1.20 -0.83
CA VAL A 26 3.35 -1.00 0.36
C VAL A 26 4.81 -1.00 -0.04
N VAL A 27 5.51 0.09 0.25
CA VAL A 27 6.96 0.22 0.06
C VAL A 27 7.70 -0.21 1.33
N ALA A 28 7.26 0.27 2.48
CA ALA A 28 7.90 -0.02 3.77
C ALA A 28 6.91 0.11 4.92
N VAL A 29 7.20 -0.56 6.05
CA VAL A 29 6.46 -0.46 7.30
C VAL A 29 7.44 -0.15 8.41
N GLY A 30 7.16 0.86 9.23
CA GLY A 30 8.06 1.22 10.33
C GLY A 30 7.75 2.56 10.98
N THR A 31 8.61 2.94 11.91
CA THR A 31 8.61 4.27 12.52
C THR A 31 9.46 5.20 11.66
N PHE A 32 8.89 6.30 11.19
CA PHE A 32 9.60 7.23 10.33
C PHE A 32 9.91 8.54 11.08
N GLN A 33 11.14 9.06 10.94
CA GLN A 33 11.51 10.35 11.52
C GLN A 33 10.58 11.48 11.01
N GLY A 34 10.25 12.41 11.90
CA GLY A 34 9.40 13.58 11.62
C GLY A 34 7.89 13.34 11.74
N GLY A 35 7.44 12.18 12.22
CA GLY A 35 6.03 11.89 12.52
C GLY A 35 5.77 11.63 14.01
N SER A 36 4.52 11.37 14.38
CA SER A 36 4.21 10.75 15.68
C SER A 36 4.99 9.44 15.82
N GLU A 37 5.40 9.05 17.03
CA GLU A 37 6.13 7.79 17.32
C GLU A 37 5.35 6.48 16.99
N ARG A 38 4.27 6.58 16.21
CA ARG A 38 3.45 5.47 15.74
C ARG A 38 4.03 4.85 14.48
N ILE A 39 3.91 3.53 14.38
CA ILE A 39 4.28 2.76 13.19
C ILE A 39 3.33 3.15 12.06
N ALA A 40 3.90 3.55 10.93
CA ALA A 40 3.18 3.90 9.72
C ALA A 40 3.58 2.98 8.56
N VAL A 41 2.82 3.08 7.49
CA VAL A 41 3.06 2.38 6.23
C VAL A 41 3.38 3.43 5.17
N LEU A 42 4.51 3.25 4.48
CA LEU A 42 4.89 4.04 3.33
C LEU A 42 4.29 3.41 2.08
N LEU A 43 3.50 4.16 1.34
CA LEU A 43 2.78 3.70 0.16
C LEU A 43 3.24 4.45 -1.08
N ASP A 44 3.30 3.71 -2.18
CA ASP A 44 3.34 4.24 -3.53
C ASP A 44 1.94 4.16 -4.14
N ILE A 45 1.38 5.31 -4.52
CA ILE A 45 0.04 5.44 -5.10
C ILE A 45 0.09 5.97 -6.54
N ASP A 46 1.23 5.80 -7.22
CA ASP A 46 1.50 6.32 -8.57
C ASP A 46 1.44 7.86 -8.65
N GLU A 47 1.66 8.53 -7.52
CA GLU A 47 1.78 9.99 -7.43
C GLU A 47 3.26 10.36 -7.17
N PRO A 48 3.68 11.62 -7.43
CA PRO A 48 5.09 12.02 -7.36
C PRO A 48 5.77 11.82 -6.00
N LEU A 49 5.00 11.69 -4.91
CA LEU A 49 5.52 11.55 -3.55
C LEU A 49 4.93 10.32 -2.89
N LEU A 50 5.79 9.56 -2.20
CA LEU A 50 5.37 8.49 -1.31
C LEU A 50 4.59 9.07 -0.13
N ILE A 51 3.50 8.40 0.21
CA ILE A 51 2.62 8.84 1.30
C ILE A 51 2.78 7.95 2.52
N ARG A 52 2.61 8.52 3.70
CA ARG A 52 2.58 7.79 4.96
C ARG A 52 1.13 7.66 5.42
N GLU A 53 0.71 6.44 5.70
CA GLU A 53 -0.62 6.17 6.26
C GLU A 53 -0.57 5.23 7.45
N MET A 54 -1.58 5.34 8.30
CA MET A 54 -1.73 4.44 9.44
C MET A 54 -2.22 3.07 8.96
N PRO A 55 -1.72 1.95 9.53
CA PRO A 55 -2.22 0.60 9.24
C PRO A 55 -3.74 0.46 9.38
N GLU A 56 -4.32 1.23 10.29
CA GLU A 56 -5.75 1.33 10.59
C GLU A 56 -6.57 1.84 9.39
N HIS A 57 -5.96 2.68 8.56
CA HIS A 57 -6.58 3.33 7.40
C HIS A 57 -6.41 2.52 6.11
N LEU A 58 -5.94 1.28 6.20
CA LEU A 58 -5.65 0.44 5.06
C LEU A 58 -6.47 -0.84 5.10
N ASP A 59 -7.02 -1.18 3.95
CA ASP A 59 -7.62 -2.47 3.65
C ASP A 59 -6.86 -3.15 2.50
N PRO A 60 -6.81 -4.49 2.43
CA PRO A 60 -6.27 -5.19 1.27
C PRO A 60 -7.01 -4.78 -0.01
N ALA A 61 -6.26 -4.55 -1.08
CA ALA A 61 -6.80 -4.36 -2.41
C ALA A 61 -6.46 -5.58 -3.28
N PRO A 62 -7.33 -5.97 -4.22
CA PRO A 62 -6.98 -6.98 -5.21
C PRO A 62 -5.73 -6.54 -5.98
N GLU A 63 -4.86 -7.50 -6.29
CA GLU A 63 -3.77 -7.28 -7.23
C GLU A 63 -4.35 -6.85 -8.59
N ASP A 64 -3.61 -6.02 -9.32
CA ASP A 64 -4.04 -5.68 -10.67
C ASP A 64 -4.10 -6.98 -11.49
N PRO A 65 -5.17 -7.18 -12.26
CA PRO A 65 -5.21 -8.30 -13.18
C PRO A 65 -4.00 -8.20 -14.10
N LEU A 66 -3.31 -9.32 -14.30
CA LEU A 66 -2.25 -9.41 -15.31
C LEU A 66 -2.79 -8.85 -16.61
N GLN A 67 -2.05 -7.92 -17.22
CA GLN A 67 -2.46 -7.36 -18.50
C GLN A 67 -2.61 -8.52 -19.51
N PRO A 68 -3.70 -8.55 -20.30
CA PRO A 68 -3.91 -9.61 -21.28
C PRO A 68 -2.73 -9.63 -22.26
N GLY A 69 -1.89 -10.66 -22.14
CA GLY A 69 -0.60 -10.78 -22.84
C GLY A 69 0.57 -11.23 -21.94
N TRP A 70 0.43 -11.12 -20.61
CA TRP A 70 1.41 -11.59 -19.61
C TRP A 70 1.02 -12.92 -18.95
N ALA A 71 -0.07 -13.55 -19.39
CA ALA A 71 -0.33 -14.93 -19.04
C ALA A 71 0.76 -15.77 -19.73
N GLU A 72 1.77 -16.18 -18.98
CA GLU A 72 2.85 -17.04 -19.46
C GLU A 72 2.20 -18.26 -20.14
N PHE A 73 2.39 -18.36 -21.46
CA PHE A 73 2.10 -19.58 -22.18
C PHE A 73 3.17 -20.59 -21.75
N ASN A 74 2.77 -21.68 -21.09
CA ASN A 74 3.63 -22.86 -20.99
C ASN A 74 3.88 -23.36 -22.43
N ILE A 75 5.10 -23.16 -22.93
CA ILE A 75 5.62 -23.82 -24.13
C ILE A 75 6.24 -25.15 -23.71
#